data_AF-A0A1C6RP29-F1
#
_entry.id   AF-A0A1C6RP29-F1
#
_cell.length_a   1.000
_cell.length_b   1.000
_cell.length_c   1.000
_cell.angle_alpha   90.00
_cell.angle_beta   90.00
_cell.angle_gamma   90.00
#
_symmetry.space_group_name_H-M   'P 1'
#
loop_
_entity.id
_entity.type
_entity.pdbx_description
1 polymer ?
#
loop_
_entity_poly.entity_id
_entity_poly.type
_entity_poly.pdbx_seq_one_letter_code
_entity_poly.pdbx_strand_id
1 'polypeptide(L)'
;MTGRIVLLVTSPRLPAGLLTAAAWDVVRAHPVLTGAESEATTALRTAGAEVTVVDAAATPALLDAAARHGTVVWLAGPAGDETLARELGLRLAREPGLAELELMYGSWDPPGARLLDAVEVMDRLASPGGDPWKRAQTHRSLSGFLLEECYEAYDAIVAGDTDALREELGDVLLQVVLHARLAEELPDGERWSIDDVAGGLVDKMIRRNPHVFAGAEAGTLEEITASWERIKRAEKARDSVLDGIAMSQPALALAAKILERAGRIGLAVPPGEPAENADPETRLGAELLRIVAEARAAGLDPEAALRRATLAHAATIRAAEPPAS
;
A
#
# COMPACT_ATOMS: atom_id res chain seq x y z
N MET A 1 -28.78 17.52 37.92
CA MET A 1 -27.72 17.75 36.90
C MET A 1 -28.15 17.00 35.66
N THR A 2 -28.09 17.63 34.49
CA THR A 2 -28.36 16.95 33.22
C THR A 2 -27.33 15.82 33.05
N GLY A 3 -27.78 14.62 32.68
CA GLY A 3 -26.86 13.49 32.46
C GLY A 3 -25.93 13.78 31.29
N ARG A 4 -24.80 13.08 31.19
CA ARG A 4 -23.85 13.19 30.08
C ARG A 4 -23.68 11.83 29.40
N ILE A 5 -23.78 11.82 28.09
CA ILE A 5 -23.51 10.65 27.24
C ILE A 5 -22.25 10.95 26.43
N VAL A 6 -21.20 10.16 26.66
CA VAL A 6 -19.97 10.23 25.88
C VAL A 6 -20.02 9.17 24.79
N LEU A 7 -20.13 9.59 23.54
CA LEU A 7 -19.97 8.73 22.38
C LEU A 7 -18.47 8.55 22.12
N LEU A 8 -17.91 7.42 22.55
CA LEU A 8 -16.50 7.10 22.41
C LEU A 8 -16.27 6.34 21.10
N VAL A 9 -15.64 7.01 20.13
CA VAL A 9 -15.27 6.43 18.84
C VAL A 9 -13.80 6.04 18.86
N THR A 10 -13.48 4.85 18.37
CA THR A 10 -12.11 4.34 18.29
C THR A 10 -11.78 3.92 16.86
N SER A 11 -10.50 3.94 16.50
CA SER A 11 -10.06 3.36 15.24
C SER A 11 -10.24 1.84 15.27
N PRO A 12 -10.94 1.24 14.30
CA PRO A 12 -11.03 -0.22 14.18
C PRO A 12 -9.74 -0.85 13.66
N ARG A 13 -8.77 -0.03 13.23
CA ARG A 13 -7.51 -0.44 12.61
C ARG A 13 -6.33 -0.40 13.58
N LEU A 14 -6.58 0.01 14.82
CA LEU A 14 -5.59 0.00 15.89
C LEU A 14 -5.89 -1.13 16.87
N PRO A 15 -4.85 -1.77 17.44
CA PRO A 15 -5.03 -2.77 18.48
C PRO A 15 -5.97 -2.32 19.59
N ALA A 16 -6.84 -3.23 20.02
CA ALA A 16 -7.75 -3.00 21.14
C ALA A 16 -6.97 -2.54 22.40
N GLY A 17 -7.49 -1.51 23.07
CA GLY A 17 -6.87 -0.92 24.26
C GLY A 17 -5.92 0.26 23.99
N LEU A 18 -5.62 0.58 22.74
CA LEU A 18 -4.99 1.86 22.40
C LEU A 18 -6.03 2.97 22.45
N LEU A 19 -6.05 3.69 23.58
CA LEU A 19 -6.90 4.85 23.81
C LEU A 19 -6.07 6.05 24.27
N THR A 20 -6.56 7.27 24.01
CA THR A 20 -6.05 8.48 24.64
C THR A 20 -6.16 8.39 26.16
N ALA A 21 -5.30 9.13 26.87
CA ALA A 21 -5.34 9.18 28.33
C ALA A 21 -6.74 9.60 28.85
N ALA A 22 -7.35 10.61 28.22
CA ALA A 22 -8.70 11.08 28.58
C ALA A 22 -9.78 10.01 28.35
N ALA A 23 -9.70 9.25 27.25
CA ALA A 23 -10.63 8.15 27.01
C ALA A 23 -10.45 7.04 28.06
N TRP A 24 -9.22 6.72 28.45
CA TRP A 24 -8.94 5.78 29.54
C TRP A 24 -9.50 6.24 30.89
N ASP A 25 -9.39 7.53 31.21
CA ASP A 25 -9.95 8.09 32.44
C ASP A 25 -11.48 7.97 32.45
N VAL A 26 -12.13 8.25 31.32
CA VAL A 26 -13.59 8.21 31.17
C VAL A 26 -14.15 6.80 31.27
N VAL A 27 -13.58 5.81 30.56
CA VAL A 27 -14.06 4.42 30.59
C VAL A 27 -13.81 3.71 31.91
N ARG A 28 -12.85 4.19 32.73
CA ARG A 28 -12.61 3.67 34.08
C ARG A 28 -13.48 4.33 35.14
N ALA A 29 -13.88 5.58 34.93
CA ALA A 29 -14.67 6.34 35.89
C ALA A 29 -16.19 6.11 35.74
N HIS A 30 -16.65 5.65 34.57
CA HIS A 30 -18.07 5.62 34.22
C HIS A 30 -18.47 4.29 33.56
N PRO A 31 -19.74 3.85 33.69
CA PRO A 31 -20.23 2.65 33.02
C PRO A 31 -20.16 2.82 31.50
N VAL A 32 -19.73 1.75 30.83
CA VAL A 32 -19.60 1.67 29.37
C VAL A 32 -20.68 0.76 28.81
N LEU A 33 -21.41 1.25 27.82
CA LEU A 33 -22.41 0.51 27.05
C LEU A 33 -21.89 0.32 25.62
N THR A 34 -22.27 -0.76 24.95
CA THR A 34 -21.90 -1.08 23.56
C THR A 34 -22.99 -1.91 22.89
N GLY A 35 -23.06 -1.91 21.56
CA GLY A 35 -24.02 -2.71 20.80
C GLY A 35 -23.66 -4.19 20.67
N ALA A 36 -22.37 -4.51 20.78
CA ALA A 36 -21.87 -5.88 20.63
C ALA A 36 -20.56 -6.11 21.40
N GLU A 37 -20.23 -7.38 21.60
CA GLU A 37 -18.90 -7.78 22.06
C GLU A 37 -17.84 -7.54 20.99
N SER A 38 -16.62 -7.19 21.42
CA SER A 38 -15.46 -7.00 20.54
C SER A 38 -14.14 -7.19 21.30
N GLU A 39 -13.02 -7.11 20.59
CA GLU A 39 -11.70 -7.08 21.25
C GLU A 39 -11.57 -5.84 22.16
N ALA A 40 -12.18 -4.70 21.77
CA ALA A 40 -12.18 -3.49 22.58
C ALA A 40 -12.97 -3.67 23.88
N THR A 41 -14.13 -4.34 23.87
CA THR A 41 -14.88 -4.64 25.11
C THR A 41 -14.08 -5.54 26.04
N THR A 42 -13.37 -6.51 25.47
CA THR A 42 -12.47 -7.40 26.22
C THR A 42 -11.34 -6.61 26.87
N ALA A 43 -10.63 -5.77 26.10
CA ALA A 43 -9.54 -4.93 26.60
C ALA A 43 -9.98 -3.99 27.73
N LEU A 44 -11.16 -3.37 27.59
CA LEU A 44 -11.74 -2.51 28.62
C LEU A 44 -12.02 -3.29 29.92
N ARG A 45 -12.65 -4.47 29.84
CA ARG A 45 -12.92 -5.30 31.04
C ARG A 45 -11.65 -5.79 31.71
N THR A 46 -10.64 -6.20 30.95
CA THR A 46 -9.34 -6.59 31.49
C THR A 46 -8.66 -5.42 32.23
N ALA A 47 -8.89 -4.19 31.78
CA ALA A 47 -8.41 -2.97 32.44
C ALA A 47 -9.31 -2.48 33.60
N GLY A 48 -10.34 -3.24 33.97
CA GLY A 48 -11.22 -2.96 35.11
C GLY A 48 -12.43 -2.06 34.82
N ALA A 49 -12.72 -1.75 33.55
CA ALA A 49 -13.91 -1.00 33.19
C ALA A 49 -15.18 -1.87 33.24
N GLU A 50 -16.30 -1.27 33.66
CA GLU A 50 -17.61 -1.92 33.65
C GLU A 50 -18.24 -1.78 32.25
N VAL A 51 -18.31 -2.90 31.51
CA VAL A 51 -18.82 -2.91 30.12
C VAL A 51 -20.06 -3.79 29.99
N THR A 52 -21.17 -3.18 29.54
CA THR A 52 -22.46 -3.82 29.31
C THR A 52 -22.83 -3.80 27.83
N VAL A 53 -23.22 -4.94 27.27
CA VAL A 53 -23.74 -5.03 25.90
C VAL A 53 -25.24 -4.81 25.88
N VAL A 54 -25.75 -4.01 24.94
CA VAL A 54 -27.16 -3.63 24.80
C VAL A 54 -27.60 -3.91 23.36
N ASP A 55 -28.67 -4.70 23.15
CA ASP A 55 -29.10 -5.10 21.79
C ASP A 55 -29.95 -4.03 21.05
N ALA A 56 -31.26 -3.95 21.28
CA ALA A 56 -32.21 -3.21 20.42
C ALA A 56 -32.73 -1.93 21.06
N ALA A 57 -32.34 -1.63 22.29
CA ALA A 57 -32.79 -0.47 23.05
C ALA A 57 -31.63 0.44 23.50
N ALA A 58 -30.63 0.65 22.63
CA ALA A 58 -29.44 1.44 22.94
C ALA A 58 -29.76 2.88 23.38
N THR A 59 -30.64 3.60 22.66
CA THR A 59 -31.03 4.98 23.01
C THR A 59 -31.70 5.07 24.39
N PRO A 60 -32.79 4.32 24.69
CA PRO A 60 -33.38 4.31 26.04
C PRO A 60 -32.37 3.91 27.12
N ALA A 61 -31.56 2.87 26.88
CA ALA A 61 -30.58 2.39 27.86
C ALA A 61 -29.52 3.45 28.20
N LEU A 62 -29.06 4.20 27.20
CA LEU A 62 -28.10 5.30 27.40
C LEU A 62 -28.72 6.45 28.20
N LEU A 63 -29.96 6.85 27.88
CA LEU A 63 -30.66 7.91 28.61
C LEU A 63 -30.90 7.50 30.08
N ASP A 64 -31.34 6.27 30.32
CA ASP A 64 -31.56 5.73 31.67
C ASP A 64 -30.25 5.59 32.45
N ALA A 65 -29.16 5.19 31.79
CA ALA A 65 -27.84 5.12 32.40
C ALA A 65 -27.30 6.52 32.74
N ALA A 66 -27.44 7.48 31.83
CA ALA A 66 -27.05 8.88 32.07
C ALA A 66 -27.82 9.49 33.24
N ALA A 67 -29.13 9.24 33.35
CA ALA A 67 -29.95 9.70 34.46
C ALA A 67 -29.56 9.08 35.80
N ARG A 68 -29.17 7.80 35.82
CA ARG A 68 -28.78 7.07 37.04
C ARG A 68 -27.37 7.37 37.52
N HIS A 69 -26.41 7.43 36.60
CA HIS A 69 -24.97 7.50 36.90
C HIS A 69 -24.37 8.89 36.68
N GLY A 70 -25.13 9.83 36.13
CA GLY A 70 -24.68 11.17 35.78
C GLY A 70 -23.83 11.22 34.50
N THR A 71 -22.92 10.28 34.29
CA THR A 71 -22.20 10.08 33.01
C THR A 71 -22.24 8.61 32.60
N VAL A 72 -22.44 8.37 31.31
CA VAL A 72 -22.35 7.05 30.68
C VAL A 72 -21.54 7.16 29.39
N VAL A 73 -20.81 6.10 29.05
CA VAL A 73 -20.03 6.02 27.81
C VAL A 73 -20.72 5.04 26.86
N TRP A 74 -20.89 5.41 25.61
CA TRP A 74 -21.15 4.46 24.53
C TRP A 74 -19.86 4.18 23.79
N LEU A 75 -19.34 2.95 23.88
CA LEU A 75 -18.25 2.50 23.02
C LEU A 75 -18.83 2.17 21.64
N ALA A 76 -18.50 2.99 20.66
CA ALA A 76 -18.98 2.81 19.30
C ALA A 76 -18.33 1.59 18.63
N GLY A 77 -19.11 0.88 17.80
CA GLY A 77 -18.61 -0.18 16.93
C GLY A 77 -17.68 0.33 15.83
N PRO A 78 -17.12 -0.58 15.00
CA PRO A 78 -16.15 -0.25 13.95
C PRO A 78 -16.62 0.78 12.92
N ALA A 79 -17.93 0.87 12.70
CA ALA A 79 -18.56 1.84 11.79
C ALA A 79 -18.95 3.16 12.48
N GLY A 80 -18.55 3.36 13.74
CA GLY A 80 -18.81 4.59 14.52
C GLY A 80 -20.25 4.76 15.01
N ASP A 81 -21.13 3.78 14.77
CA ASP A 81 -22.56 3.78 15.16
C ASP A 81 -23.32 5.07 14.80
N GLU A 82 -23.06 5.61 13.61
CA GLU A 82 -23.63 6.88 13.14
C GLU A 82 -25.16 6.95 13.23
N THR A 83 -25.84 5.81 13.03
CA THR A 83 -27.31 5.75 13.15
C THR A 83 -27.77 6.02 14.58
N LEU A 84 -27.12 5.44 15.59
CA LEU A 84 -27.42 5.68 17.00
C LEU A 84 -27.09 7.12 17.39
N ALA A 85 -25.92 7.62 16.98
CA ALA A 85 -25.50 9.00 17.23
C ALA A 85 -26.53 10.01 16.67
N ARG A 86 -27.04 9.76 15.46
CA ARG A 86 -28.09 10.56 14.84
C ARG A 86 -29.41 10.48 15.60
N GLU A 87 -29.83 9.29 16.03
CA GLU A 87 -31.05 9.10 16.81
C GLU A 87 -31.00 9.84 18.14
N LEU A 88 -29.91 9.69 18.89
CA LEU A 88 -29.65 10.42 20.14
C LEU A 88 -29.67 11.93 19.90
N GLY A 89 -28.97 12.42 18.88
CA GLY A 89 -28.95 13.84 18.53
C GLY A 89 -30.35 14.40 18.26
N LEU A 90 -31.17 13.69 17.47
CA LEU A 90 -32.56 14.08 17.21
C LEU A 90 -33.43 14.06 18.47
N ARG A 91 -33.23 13.08 19.35
CA ARG A 91 -33.98 12.96 20.60
C ARG A 91 -33.64 14.11 21.57
N LEU A 92 -32.36 14.40 21.75
CA LEU A 92 -31.87 15.46 22.62
C LEU A 92 -32.17 16.86 22.09
N ALA A 93 -32.25 17.04 20.76
CA ALA A 93 -32.73 18.30 20.18
C ALA A 93 -34.20 18.60 20.52
N ARG A 94 -35.04 17.57 20.68
CA ARG A 94 -36.45 17.72 21.08
C ARG A 94 -36.61 17.89 22.59
N GLU A 95 -35.77 17.23 23.37
CA GLU A 95 -35.82 17.23 24.83
C GLU A 95 -34.41 17.43 25.43
N PRO A 96 -33.88 18.67 25.43
CA PRO A 96 -32.48 18.95 25.81
C PRO A 96 -32.17 18.67 27.29
N GLY A 97 -33.19 18.58 28.14
CA GLY A 97 -33.03 18.29 29.57
C GLY A 97 -32.70 16.83 29.89
N LEU A 98 -32.72 15.93 28.89
CA LEU A 98 -32.47 14.51 29.09
C LEU A 98 -30.99 14.21 29.33
N ALA A 99 -30.11 14.69 28.44
CA ALA A 99 -28.66 14.53 28.56
C ALA A 99 -27.91 15.52 27.64
N GLU A 100 -26.64 15.76 27.94
CA GLU A 100 -25.66 16.33 27.01
C GLU A 100 -24.97 15.19 26.24
N LEU A 101 -24.79 15.35 24.93
CA LEU A 101 -24.07 14.41 24.07
C LEU A 101 -22.69 14.96 23.72
N GLU A 102 -21.65 14.21 24.07
CA GLU A 102 -20.25 14.53 23.81
C GLU A 102 -19.67 13.48 22.85
N LEU A 103 -19.01 13.90 21.77
CA LEU A 103 -18.20 13.01 20.93
C LEU A 103 -16.77 13.00 21.43
N MET A 104 -16.24 11.82 21.76
CA MET A 104 -14.86 11.64 22.18
C MET A 104 -14.14 10.66 21.25
N TYR A 105 -12.98 11.05 20.75
CA TYR A 105 -12.10 10.15 20.00
C TYR A 105 -11.15 9.45 20.97
N GLY A 106 -11.35 8.14 21.15
CA GLY A 106 -10.46 7.28 21.91
C GLY A 106 -9.18 6.99 21.15
N SER A 107 -9.25 6.84 19.84
CA SER A 107 -8.09 6.68 18.96
C SER A 107 -8.45 7.09 17.53
N TRP A 108 -7.43 7.27 16.68
CA TRP A 108 -7.61 7.67 15.28
C TRP A 108 -6.67 6.89 14.37
N ASP A 109 -7.08 6.77 13.12
CA ASP A 109 -6.27 6.12 12.11
C ASP A 109 -4.99 6.94 11.85
N PRO A 110 -3.79 6.33 11.97
CA PRO A 110 -2.59 6.94 11.43
C PRO A 110 -2.65 6.96 9.90
N PRO A 111 -1.88 7.85 9.24
CA PRO A 111 -1.66 7.77 7.80
C PRO A 111 -1.22 6.36 7.39
N GLY A 112 -1.89 5.78 6.39
CA GLY A 112 -1.62 4.42 5.92
C GLY A 112 -2.45 3.32 6.59
N ALA A 113 -3.26 3.61 7.61
CA ALA A 113 -4.07 2.60 8.31
C ALA A 113 -4.96 1.76 7.37
N ARG A 114 -5.43 2.34 6.25
CA ARG A 114 -6.23 1.63 5.24
C ARG A 114 -5.53 0.44 4.57
N LEU A 115 -4.21 0.34 4.69
CA LEU A 115 -3.49 -0.86 4.26
C LEU A 115 -3.89 -2.09 5.07
N LEU A 116 -4.28 -1.92 6.34
CA LEU A 116 -4.80 -3.02 7.17
C LEU A 116 -6.14 -3.55 6.63
N ASP A 117 -7.02 -2.65 6.18
CA ASP A 117 -8.28 -3.05 5.51
C ASP A 117 -7.97 -3.88 4.25
N ALA A 118 -6.97 -3.48 3.46
CA ALA A 118 -6.59 -4.21 2.24
C ALA A 118 -6.10 -5.63 2.54
N VAL A 119 -5.31 -5.79 3.61
CA VAL A 119 -4.84 -7.09 4.08
C VAL A 119 -6.01 -7.96 4.54
N GLU A 120 -6.90 -7.42 5.38
CA GLU A 120 -8.08 -8.15 5.88
C GLU A 120 -9.03 -8.56 4.74
N VAL A 121 -9.32 -7.64 3.82
CA VAL A 121 -10.18 -7.91 2.67
C VAL A 121 -9.54 -8.97 1.78
N MET A 122 -8.23 -8.89 1.52
CA MET A 122 -7.54 -9.90 0.72
C MET A 122 -7.54 -11.27 1.39
N ASP A 123 -7.27 -11.35 2.69
CA ASP A 123 -7.34 -12.61 3.43
C ASP A 123 -8.74 -13.23 3.34
N ARG A 124 -9.80 -12.42 3.53
CA ARG A 124 -11.18 -12.89 3.40
C ARG A 124 -11.49 -13.41 2.00
N LEU A 125 -11.00 -12.69 0.98
CA LEU A 125 -11.19 -13.05 -0.42
C LEU A 125 -10.44 -14.35 -0.79
N ALA A 126 -9.22 -14.55 -0.28
CA ALA A 126 -8.40 -15.72 -0.54
C ALA A 126 -8.70 -16.91 0.39
N SER A 127 -9.45 -16.72 1.47
CA SER A 127 -9.81 -17.78 2.41
C SER A 127 -10.99 -18.66 1.94
N PRO A 128 -11.20 -19.85 2.54
CA PRO A 128 -12.38 -20.68 2.28
C PRO A 128 -13.69 -19.90 2.45
N GLY A 129 -14.59 -20.01 1.46
CA GLY A 129 -15.83 -19.21 1.41
C GLY A 129 -15.68 -17.83 0.75
N GLY A 130 -14.45 -17.41 0.42
CA GLY A 130 -14.14 -16.23 -0.39
C GLY A 130 -14.23 -16.48 -1.91
N ASP A 131 -13.52 -15.66 -2.69
CA ASP A 131 -13.51 -15.67 -4.15
C ASP A 131 -12.77 -16.90 -4.71
N PRO A 132 -13.47 -17.81 -5.44
CA PRO A 132 -12.84 -19.00 -6.03
C PRO A 132 -11.72 -18.68 -7.01
N TRP A 133 -11.79 -17.55 -7.73
CA TRP A 133 -10.76 -17.18 -8.69
C TRP A 133 -9.45 -16.84 -7.97
N LYS A 134 -9.51 -16.04 -6.89
CA LYS A 134 -8.32 -15.66 -6.11
C LYS A 134 -7.64 -16.86 -5.48
N ARG A 135 -8.42 -17.82 -4.98
CA ARG A 135 -7.89 -19.09 -4.42
C ARG A 135 -7.20 -19.99 -5.44
N ALA A 136 -7.56 -19.89 -6.71
CA ALA A 136 -6.95 -20.68 -7.76
C ALA A 136 -5.61 -20.12 -8.25
N GLN A 137 -5.20 -18.94 -7.77
CA GLN A 137 -4.02 -18.26 -8.26
C GLN A 137 -2.71 -18.80 -7.68
N THR A 138 -1.64 -18.56 -8.43
CA THR A 138 -0.26 -18.83 -8.04
C THR A 138 0.59 -17.62 -8.39
N HIS A 139 1.80 -17.50 -7.83
CA HIS A 139 2.72 -16.43 -8.22
C HIS A 139 2.96 -16.38 -9.74
N ARG A 140 2.99 -17.55 -10.40
CA ARG A 140 3.19 -17.64 -11.85
C ARG A 140 1.96 -17.15 -12.63
N SER A 141 0.75 -17.56 -12.25
CA SER A 141 -0.46 -17.13 -12.98
C SER A 141 -0.72 -15.63 -12.84
N LEU A 142 -0.30 -15.03 -11.73
CA LEU A 142 -0.45 -13.59 -11.46
C LEU A 142 0.62 -12.71 -12.12
N SER A 143 1.75 -13.28 -12.56
CA SER A 143 2.86 -12.49 -13.11
C SER A 143 2.50 -11.63 -14.32
N GLY A 144 1.54 -12.08 -15.14
CA GLY A 144 1.02 -11.30 -16.27
C GLY A 144 0.23 -10.08 -15.81
N PHE A 145 -0.70 -10.28 -14.87
CA PHE A 145 -1.51 -9.21 -14.29
C PHE A 145 -0.62 -8.17 -13.60
N LEU A 146 0.34 -8.58 -12.77
CA LEU A 146 1.28 -7.63 -12.15
C LEU A 146 2.02 -6.77 -13.18
N LEU A 147 2.40 -7.34 -14.32
CA LEU A 147 3.07 -6.60 -15.38
C LEU A 147 2.11 -5.64 -16.09
N GLU A 148 0.88 -6.07 -16.32
CA GLU A 148 -0.21 -5.26 -16.88
C GLU A 148 -0.47 -4.02 -16.02
N GLU A 149 -0.73 -4.17 -14.72
CA GLU A 149 -0.97 -3.04 -13.80
C GLU A 149 0.21 -2.07 -13.78
N CYS A 150 1.44 -2.58 -13.88
CA CYS A 150 2.63 -1.73 -13.95
C CYS A 150 2.69 -0.90 -15.23
N TYR A 151 2.21 -1.43 -16.36
CA TYR A 151 2.13 -0.69 -17.62
C TYR A 151 0.96 0.30 -17.64
N GLU A 152 -0.17 -0.03 -17.04
CA GLU A 152 -1.30 0.89 -16.91
C GLU A 152 -0.91 2.08 -16.03
N ALA A 153 -0.24 1.84 -14.89
CA ALA A 153 0.35 2.89 -14.07
C ALA A 153 1.39 3.73 -14.86
N TYR A 154 2.22 3.09 -15.69
CA TYR A 154 3.18 3.80 -16.55
C TYR A 154 2.47 4.68 -17.58
N ASP A 155 1.40 4.19 -18.22
CA ASP A 155 0.63 4.94 -19.20
C ASP A 155 -0.06 6.13 -18.55
N ALA A 156 -0.60 5.99 -17.34
CA ALA A 156 -1.16 7.10 -16.56
C ALA A 156 -0.11 8.18 -16.25
N ILE A 157 1.13 7.79 -15.89
CA ILE A 157 2.25 8.71 -15.70
C ILE A 157 2.57 9.48 -16.98
N VAL A 158 2.66 8.77 -18.12
CA VAL A 158 2.98 9.39 -19.42
C VAL A 158 1.87 10.33 -19.88
N ALA A 159 0.61 9.99 -19.59
CA ALA A 159 -0.56 10.83 -19.87
C ALA A 159 -0.67 12.03 -18.93
N GLY A 160 0.00 12.01 -17.76
CA GLY A 160 -0.16 13.02 -16.72
C GLY A 160 -1.52 12.95 -16.01
N ASP A 161 -2.19 11.80 -16.07
CA ASP A 161 -3.50 11.57 -15.44
C ASP A 161 -3.30 11.08 -14.00
N THR A 162 -3.47 11.98 -13.04
CA THR A 162 -3.24 11.68 -11.62
C THR A 162 -4.34 10.84 -10.99
N ASP A 163 -5.57 10.89 -11.52
CA ASP A 163 -6.68 10.11 -10.99
C ASP A 163 -6.54 8.65 -11.45
N ALA A 164 -6.26 8.43 -12.74
CA ALA A 164 -5.90 7.11 -13.26
C ALA A 164 -4.67 6.56 -12.54
N LEU A 165 -3.60 7.35 -12.38
CA LEU A 165 -2.40 6.89 -11.67
C LEU A 165 -2.71 6.39 -10.24
N ARG A 166 -3.64 7.03 -9.52
CA ARG A 166 -4.03 6.59 -8.18
C ARG A 166 -4.76 5.24 -8.22
N GLU A 167 -5.61 5.03 -9.22
CA GLU A 167 -6.32 3.76 -9.45
C GLU A 167 -5.32 2.64 -9.75
N GLU A 168 -4.45 2.84 -10.74
CA GLU A 168 -3.47 1.82 -11.17
C GLU A 168 -2.44 1.49 -10.08
N LEU A 169 -2.02 2.48 -9.28
CA LEU A 169 -1.16 2.21 -8.11
C LEU A 169 -1.90 1.39 -7.04
N GLY A 170 -3.23 1.50 -6.98
CA GLY A 170 -4.09 0.64 -6.18
C GLY A 170 -4.08 -0.81 -6.68
N ASP A 171 -4.11 -1.02 -7.99
CA ASP A 171 -4.09 -2.36 -8.59
C ASP A 171 -2.70 -3.01 -8.50
N VAL A 172 -1.62 -2.22 -8.67
CA VAL A 172 -0.27 -2.68 -8.33
C VAL A 172 -0.17 -3.09 -6.86
N LEU A 173 -0.76 -2.31 -5.94
CA LEU A 173 -0.82 -2.66 -4.52
C LEU A 173 -1.63 -3.94 -4.28
N LEU A 174 -2.76 -4.12 -4.98
CA LEU A 174 -3.56 -5.34 -4.93
C LEU A 174 -2.70 -6.56 -5.26
N GLN A 175 -1.89 -6.49 -6.32
CA GLN A 175 -0.99 -7.59 -6.70
C GLN A 175 0.04 -7.89 -5.61
N VAL A 176 0.61 -6.85 -4.97
CA VAL A 176 1.55 -7.02 -3.84
C VAL A 176 0.87 -7.75 -2.66
N VAL A 177 -0.33 -7.30 -2.26
CA VAL A 177 -1.07 -7.91 -1.13
C VAL A 177 -1.49 -9.34 -1.46
N LEU A 178 -1.95 -9.61 -2.69
CA LEU A 178 -2.34 -10.96 -3.12
C LEU A 178 -1.13 -11.91 -3.15
N HIS A 179 0.02 -11.48 -3.69
CA HIS A 179 1.23 -12.29 -3.65
C HIS A 179 1.71 -12.57 -2.22
N ALA A 180 1.64 -11.58 -1.33
CA ALA A 180 1.97 -11.77 0.07
C ALA A 180 1.05 -12.77 0.75
N ARG A 181 -0.26 -12.69 0.51
CA ARG A 181 -1.22 -13.64 1.08
C ARG A 181 -1.04 -15.07 0.56
N LEU A 182 -0.66 -15.24 -0.71
CA LEU A 182 -0.29 -16.56 -1.26
C LEU A 182 0.99 -17.10 -0.63
N ALA A 183 1.96 -16.23 -0.32
CA ALA A 183 3.21 -16.64 0.31
C ALA A 183 3.02 -17.13 1.74
N GLU A 184 2.01 -16.65 2.44
CA GLU A 184 1.60 -17.20 3.74
C GLU A 184 1.14 -18.65 3.64
N GLU A 185 0.83 -19.19 2.45
CA GLU A 185 0.42 -20.59 2.24
C GLU A 185 1.58 -21.55 1.91
N LEU A 186 2.79 -21.03 1.66
CA LEU A 186 4.00 -21.81 1.36
C LEU A 186 4.38 -22.77 2.50
N PRO A 187 5.28 -23.75 2.32
CA PRO A 187 5.73 -24.59 3.43
C PRO A 187 6.42 -23.81 4.56
N ASP A 188 6.37 -24.36 5.77
CA ASP A 188 7.03 -23.77 6.94
C ASP A 188 8.54 -23.58 6.68
N GLY A 189 9.06 -22.38 6.96
CA GLY A 189 10.43 -21.97 6.64
C GLY A 189 10.59 -21.24 5.30
N GLU A 190 9.59 -21.30 4.41
CA GLU A 190 9.52 -20.51 3.17
C GLU A 190 8.39 -19.46 3.17
N ARG A 191 7.43 -19.58 4.09
CA ARG A 191 6.34 -18.61 4.28
C ARG A 191 6.87 -17.21 4.60
N TRP A 192 6.22 -16.20 4.03
CA TRP A 192 6.37 -14.79 4.36
C TRP A 192 5.04 -14.07 4.14
N SER A 193 4.86 -12.92 4.79
CA SER A 193 3.62 -12.14 4.75
C SER A 193 3.85 -10.73 4.20
N ILE A 194 2.78 -9.93 4.18
CA ILE A 194 2.85 -8.51 3.82
C ILE A 194 3.76 -7.73 4.77
N ASP A 195 3.85 -8.13 6.03
CA ASP A 195 4.71 -7.50 7.03
C ASP A 195 6.19 -7.76 6.74
N ASP A 196 6.54 -8.95 6.24
CA ASP A 196 7.91 -9.25 5.82
C ASP A 196 8.31 -8.41 4.59
N VAL A 197 7.39 -8.22 3.64
CA VAL A 197 7.60 -7.34 2.48
C VAL A 197 7.81 -5.89 2.92
N ALA A 198 6.93 -5.39 3.78
CA ALA A 198 7.01 -4.03 4.31
C ALA A 198 8.26 -3.81 5.16
N GLY A 199 8.56 -4.74 6.07
CA GLY A 199 9.76 -4.72 6.91
C GLY A 199 11.04 -4.73 6.09
N GLY A 200 11.15 -5.64 5.11
CA GLY A 200 12.28 -5.69 4.20
C GLY A 200 12.45 -4.41 3.36
N LEU A 201 11.34 -3.74 3.00
CA LEU A 201 11.37 -2.44 2.35
C LEU A 201 11.84 -1.34 3.31
N VAL A 202 11.28 -1.25 4.51
CA VAL A 202 11.60 -0.24 5.53
C VAL A 202 13.05 -0.32 5.94
N ASP A 203 13.55 -1.51 6.31
CA ASP A 203 14.95 -1.72 6.71
C ASP A 203 15.91 -1.29 5.61
N LYS A 204 15.57 -1.62 4.36
CA LYS A 204 16.34 -1.22 3.18
C LYS A 204 16.33 0.30 2.97
N MET A 205 15.18 0.97 3.15
CA MET A 205 15.09 2.42 3.02
C MET A 205 15.89 3.14 4.11
N ILE A 206 15.77 2.70 5.37
CA ILE A 206 16.52 3.26 6.49
C ILE A 206 18.02 3.09 6.27
N ARG A 207 18.46 1.86 5.98
CA ARG A 207 19.88 1.52 5.81
C ARG A 207 20.53 2.25 4.64
N ARG A 208 19.81 2.47 3.53
CA ARG A 208 20.34 3.15 2.34
C ARG A 208 20.28 4.67 2.42
N ASN A 209 19.64 5.23 3.44
CA ASN A 209 19.49 6.67 3.65
C ASN A 209 20.05 7.11 5.02
N PRO A 210 21.34 6.83 5.32
CA PRO A 210 21.93 7.17 6.62
C PRO A 210 21.99 8.68 6.90
N HIS A 211 21.97 9.51 5.84
CA HIS A 211 21.89 10.96 5.97
C HIS A 211 20.54 11.46 6.52
N VAL A 212 19.50 10.64 6.45
CA VAL A 212 18.20 10.92 7.07
C VAL A 212 18.08 10.26 8.44
N PHE A 213 18.51 9.00 8.56
CA PHE A 213 18.16 8.15 9.72
C PHE A 213 19.32 7.85 10.69
N ALA A 214 20.57 8.17 10.33
CA ALA A 214 21.75 7.83 11.13
C ALA A 214 22.64 9.06 11.41
N GLY A 215 22.12 10.28 11.23
CA GLY A 215 22.83 11.52 11.53
C GLY A 215 24.07 11.78 10.67
N ALA A 216 24.23 11.09 9.53
CA ALA A 216 25.27 11.46 8.57
C ALA A 216 24.90 12.81 7.94
N GLU A 217 25.89 13.68 7.71
CA GLU A 217 25.62 14.95 7.04
C GLU A 217 25.05 14.72 5.64
N ALA A 218 24.00 15.48 5.30
CA ALA A 218 23.47 15.51 3.95
C ALA A 218 24.46 16.28 3.05
N GLY A 219 25.19 15.52 2.22
CA GLY A 219 26.08 16.06 1.20
C GLY A 219 25.35 16.53 -0.06
N THR A 220 26.09 16.77 -1.14
CA THR A 220 25.49 17.08 -2.46
C THR A 220 24.70 15.88 -3.01
N LEU A 221 23.88 16.12 -4.04
CA LEU A 221 23.12 15.04 -4.71
C LEU A 221 24.07 13.95 -5.24
N GLU A 222 25.22 14.33 -5.78
CA GLU A 222 26.25 13.42 -6.27
C GLU A 222 26.81 12.57 -5.12
N GLU A 223 27.09 13.18 -3.97
CA GLU A 223 27.63 12.49 -2.80
C GLU A 223 26.61 11.51 -2.19
N ILE A 224 25.33 11.93 -2.10
CA ILE A 224 24.23 11.07 -1.66
C ILE A 224 24.07 9.89 -2.61
N THR A 225 24.10 10.13 -3.93
CA THR A 225 24.00 9.09 -4.95
C THR A 225 25.17 8.10 -4.89
N ALA A 226 26.39 8.61 -4.73
CA ALA A 226 27.58 7.79 -4.58
C ALA A 226 27.54 6.94 -3.30
N SER A 227 27.02 7.51 -2.20
CA SER A 227 26.84 6.80 -0.94
C SER A 227 25.80 5.68 -1.05
N TRP A 228 24.66 5.97 -1.66
CA TRP A 228 23.61 4.99 -1.91
C TRP A 228 24.11 3.81 -2.75
N GLU A 229 24.84 4.06 -3.84
CA GLU A 229 25.43 3.01 -4.67
C GLU A 229 26.51 2.21 -3.90
N ARG A 230 27.28 2.84 -3.00
CA ARG A 230 28.26 2.14 -2.15
C ARG A 230 27.58 1.17 -1.19
N ILE A 231 26.53 1.60 -0.50
CA ILE A 231 25.76 0.76 0.44
C ILE A 231 25.13 -0.40 -0.33
N LYS A 232 24.50 -0.12 -1.48
CA LYS A 232 23.90 -1.15 -2.34
C LYS A 232 24.91 -2.20 -2.84
N ARG A 233 26.15 -1.81 -3.11
CA ARG A 233 27.24 -2.75 -3.46
C ARG A 233 27.65 -3.63 -2.28
N ALA A 234 27.74 -3.08 -1.08
CA ALA A 234 28.10 -3.83 0.12
C ALA A 234 27.03 -4.87 0.53
N GLU A 235 25.75 -4.58 0.29
CA GLU A 235 24.64 -5.48 0.65
C GLU A 235 24.52 -6.74 -0.21
N LYS A 236 25.02 -6.72 -1.44
CA LYS A 236 24.90 -7.85 -2.37
C LYS A 236 26.31 -8.29 -2.76
N ALA A 237 26.78 -9.41 -2.20
CA ALA A 237 27.87 -10.16 -2.81
C ALA A 237 27.39 -10.58 -4.20
N ARG A 238 27.90 -9.89 -5.23
CA ARG A 238 27.58 -10.15 -6.63
C ARG A 238 28.85 -10.60 -7.29
N ASP A 239 28.80 -11.75 -7.94
CA ASP A 239 29.92 -12.28 -8.71
C ASP A 239 30.01 -11.54 -10.06
N SER A 240 28.87 -11.04 -10.57
CA SER A 240 28.77 -10.28 -11.81
C SER A 240 28.11 -8.91 -11.62
N VAL A 241 28.58 -7.93 -12.41
CA VAL A 241 27.96 -6.59 -12.47
C VAL A 241 26.52 -6.63 -13.00
N LEU A 242 26.16 -7.72 -13.70
CA LEU A 242 24.84 -7.96 -14.27
C LEU A 242 23.88 -8.63 -13.27
N ASP A 243 24.36 -9.08 -12.11
CA ASP A 243 23.52 -9.77 -11.14
C ASP A 243 22.38 -8.89 -10.62
N GLY A 244 21.18 -9.46 -10.59
CA GLY A 244 19.95 -8.77 -10.18
C GLY A 244 19.43 -7.74 -11.19
N ILE A 245 19.80 -7.84 -12.47
CA ILE A 245 19.00 -7.29 -13.57
C ILE A 245 17.79 -8.21 -13.78
N ALA A 246 16.59 -7.65 -13.90
CA ALA A 246 15.41 -8.43 -14.29
C ALA A 246 15.51 -8.74 -15.78
N MET A 247 15.84 -10.00 -16.11
CA MET A 247 16.07 -10.42 -17.51
C MET A 247 14.78 -10.49 -18.34
N SER A 248 13.60 -10.44 -17.71
CA SER A 248 12.29 -10.42 -18.36
C SER A 248 11.83 -9.02 -18.78
N GLN A 249 12.65 -7.99 -18.60
CA GLN A 249 12.34 -6.63 -19.07
C GLN A 249 12.20 -6.59 -20.60
N PRO A 250 11.43 -5.63 -21.14
CA PRO A 250 11.46 -5.31 -22.56
C PRO A 250 12.88 -5.11 -23.10
N ALA A 251 13.08 -5.43 -24.37
CA ALA A 251 14.42 -5.53 -24.94
C ALA A 251 15.24 -4.23 -24.82
N LEU A 252 14.64 -3.05 -25.03
CA LEU A 252 15.38 -1.79 -24.94
C LEU A 252 15.69 -1.42 -23.49
N ALA A 253 14.73 -1.61 -22.57
CA ALA A 253 14.95 -1.43 -21.14
C ALA A 253 16.03 -2.39 -20.60
N LEU A 254 16.01 -3.66 -21.01
CA LEU A 254 17.01 -4.67 -20.64
C LEU A 254 18.40 -4.27 -21.15
N ALA A 255 18.51 -3.95 -22.45
CA ALA A 255 19.76 -3.51 -23.06
C ALA A 255 20.30 -2.24 -22.37
N ALA A 256 19.42 -1.27 -22.12
CA ALA A 256 19.74 -0.07 -21.39
C ALA A 256 20.32 -0.37 -20.00
N LYS A 257 19.69 -1.29 -19.26
CA LYS A 257 20.14 -1.69 -17.93
C LYS A 257 21.48 -2.42 -17.95
N ILE A 258 21.71 -3.32 -18.89
CA ILE A 258 22.98 -4.04 -19.04
C ILE A 258 24.12 -3.06 -19.32
N LEU A 259 23.93 -2.16 -20.29
CA LEU A 259 24.90 -1.13 -20.62
C LEU A 259 25.15 -0.18 -19.44
N GLU A 260 24.14 0.09 -18.61
CA GLU A 260 24.27 0.92 -17.41
C GLU A 260 25.20 0.27 -16.40
N ARG A 261 24.99 -1.03 -16.18
CA ARG A 261 25.80 -1.83 -15.27
C ARG A 261 27.25 -1.92 -15.73
N ALA A 262 27.50 -2.17 -17.01
CA ALA A 262 28.84 -2.18 -17.58
C ALA A 262 29.54 -0.82 -17.44
N GLY A 263 28.85 0.28 -17.77
CA GLY A 263 29.41 1.63 -17.69
C GLY A 263 29.78 2.07 -16.25
N ARG A 264 29.02 1.63 -15.24
CA ARG A 264 29.29 1.98 -13.82
C ARG A 264 30.65 1.50 -13.29
N ILE A 265 31.21 0.45 -13.87
CA ILE A 265 32.53 -0.07 -13.50
C ILE A 265 33.61 0.32 -14.51
N GLY A 266 33.28 1.18 -15.49
CA GLY A 266 34.20 1.58 -16.55
C GLY A 266 34.58 0.44 -17.49
N LEU A 267 33.77 -0.63 -17.57
CA LEU A 267 34.07 -1.75 -18.45
C LEU A 267 33.75 -1.35 -19.89
N ALA A 268 34.80 -1.11 -20.69
CA ALA A 268 34.70 -0.77 -22.09
C ALA A 268 34.45 -2.02 -22.94
N VAL A 269 33.21 -2.53 -22.91
CA VAL A 269 32.73 -3.52 -23.88
C VAL A 269 31.93 -2.77 -24.95
N PRO A 270 32.41 -2.68 -26.19
CA PRO A 270 31.65 -2.03 -27.25
C PRO A 270 30.33 -2.77 -27.49
N PRO A 271 29.21 -2.05 -27.67
CA PRO A 271 27.93 -2.66 -27.98
C PRO A 271 27.95 -3.27 -29.38
N GLY A 272 27.79 -4.60 -29.46
CA GLY A 272 27.41 -5.28 -30.69
C GLY A 272 28.38 -5.11 -31.87
N GLU A 273 29.56 -5.72 -31.80
CA GLU A 273 30.36 -6.01 -32.99
C GLU A 273 30.03 -7.44 -33.46
N PRO A 274 29.09 -7.62 -34.41
CA PRO A 274 28.76 -8.95 -34.91
C PRO A 274 29.96 -9.51 -35.70
N ALA A 275 30.18 -10.82 -35.63
CA ALA A 275 31.18 -11.48 -36.47
C ALA A 275 30.88 -11.24 -37.96
N GLU A 276 31.91 -11.23 -38.81
CA GLU A 276 31.76 -10.96 -40.26
C GLU A 276 30.72 -11.88 -40.95
N ASN A 277 30.56 -13.11 -40.46
CA ASN A 277 29.64 -14.12 -40.95
C ASN A 277 28.31 -14.20 -40.17
N ALA A 278 28.00 -13.22 -39.33
CA ALA A 278 26.75 -13.19 -38.58
C ALA A 278 25.53 -13.11 -39.51
N ASP A 279 24.47 -13.82 -39.14
CA ASP A 279 23.21 -13.80 -39.85
C ASP A 279 22.55 -12.40 -39.78
N PRO A 280 21.56 -12.10 -40.64
CA PRO A 280 20.89 -10.80 -40.65
C PRO A 280 20.24 -10.40 -39.31
N GLU A 281 19.67 -11.34 -38.57
CA GLU A 281 18.98 -11.06 -37.30
C GLU A 281 19.98 -10.67 -36.21
N THR A 282 21.09 -11.40 -36.11
CA THR A 282 22.20 -11.06 -35.20
C THR A 282 22.77 -9.66 -35.49
N ARG A 283 22.92 -9.30 -36.78
CA ARG A 283 23.40 -7.96 -37.17
C ARG A 283 22.40 -6.86 -36.79
N LEU A 284 21.10 -7.09 -37.00
CA LEU A 284 20.07 -6.17 -36.58
C LEU A 284 20.06 -5.97 -35.05
N GLY A 285 20.19 -7.05 -34.29
CA GLY A 285 20.26 -7.00 -32.82
C GLY A 285 21.45 -6.16 -32.33
N ALA A 286 22.61 -6.32 -32.96
CA ALA A 286 23.80 -5.51 -32.67
C ALA A 286 23.58 -4.01 -32.99
N GLU A 287 22.94 -3.70 -34.11
CA GLU A 287 22.61 -2.32 -34.48
C GLU A 287 21.63 -1.67 -33.48
N LEU A 288 20.57 -2.40 -33.10
CA LEU A 288 19.62 -1.93 -32.09
C LEU A 288 20.30 -1.69 -30.73
N LEU A 289 21.22 -2.57 -30.33
CA LEU A 289 22.00 -2.39 -29.09
C LEU A 289 22.88 -1.14 -29.15
N ARG A 290 23.48 -0.83 -30.31
CA ARG A 290 24.25 0.40 -30.51
C ARG A 290 23.36 1.64 -30.41
N ILE A 291 22.17 1.63 -30.99
CA ILE A 291 21.19 2.73 -30.88
C ILE A 291 20.81 2.96 -29.40
N VAL A 292 20.58 1.90 -28.63
CA VAL A 292 20.32 1.98 -27.19
C VAL A 292 21.50 2.62 -26.45
N ALA A 293 22.74 2.23 -26.79
CA ALA A 293 23.93 2.79 -26.17
C ALA A 293 24.08 4.30 -26.45
N GLU A 294 23.81 4.73 -27.69
CA GLU A 294 23.84 6.13 -28.11
C GLU A 294 22.74 6.95 -27.41
N ALA A 295 21.51 6.43 -27.37
CA ALA A 295 20.41 7.07 -26.66
C ALA A 295 20.77 7.31 -25.18
N ARG A 296 21.38 6.31 -24.52
CA ARG A 296 21.80 6.44 -23.13
C ARG A 296 22.94 7.42 -22.92
N ALA A 297 23.91 7.45 -23.82
CA ALA A 297 24.98 8.45 -23.78
C ALA A 297 24.43 9.88 -23.91
N ALA A 298 23.30 10.05 -24.62
CA ALA A 298 22.56 11.30 -24.71
C ALA A 298 21.57 11.56 -23.55
N GLY A 299 21.51 10.68 -22.55
CA GLY A 299 20.58 10.81 -21.41
C GLY A 299 19.12 10.52 -21.75
N LEU A 300 18.85 9.84 -22.86
CA LEU A 300 17.51 9.47 -23.31
C LEU A 300 17.11 8.08 -22.79
N ASP A 301 15.81 7.89 -22.57
CA ASP A 301 15.21 6.58 -22.32
C ASP A 301 14.76 5.94 -23.65
N PRO A 302 15.47 4.92 -24.15
CA PRO A 302 15.18 4.31 -25.45
C PRO A 302 13.85 3.54 -25.47
N GLU A 303 13.44 2.93 -24.35
CA GLU A 303 12.18 2.20 -24.25
C GLU A 303 11.01 3.18 -24.38
N ALA A 304 11.04 4.24 -23.57
CA ALA A 304 10.03 5.30 -23.61
C ALA A 304 9.99 6.01 -24.97
N ALA A 305 11.16 6.25 -25.58
CA ALA A 305 11.26 6.91 -26.88
C ALA A 305 10.61 6.08 -27.99
N LEU A 306 10.95 4.78 -28.10
CA LEU A 306 10.35 3.92 -29.11
C LEU A 306 8.86 3.71 -28.84
N ARG A 307 8.43 3.53 -27.58
CA ARG A 307 7.00 3.41 -27.23
C ARG A 307 6.21 4.62 -27.73
N ARG A 308 6.66 5.85 -27.42
CA ARG A 308 6.00 7.08 -27.89
C ARG A 308 5.93 7.16 -29.40
N ALA A 309 7.03 6.86 -30.10
CA ALA A 309 7.07 6.90 -31.56
C ALA A 309 6.11 5.88 -32.19
N THR A 310 6.08 4.65 -31.65
CA THR A 310 5.18 3.57 -32.09
C THR A 310 3.71 3.95 -31.90
N LEU A 311 3.35 4.52 -30.74
CA LEU A 311 1.98 4.96 -30.47
C LEU A 311 1.54 6.12 -31.38
N ALA A 312 2.44 7.09 -31.65
CA ALA A 312 2.19 8.16 -32.60
C ALA A 312 1.98 7.61 -34.03
N HIS A 313 2.76 6.60 -34.42
CA HIS A 313 2.57 5.91 -35.69
C HIS A 313 1.24 5.16 -35.75
N ALA A 314 0.85 4.45 -34.69
CA ALA A 314 -0.43 3.78 -34.59
C ALA A 314 -1.62 4.76 -34.71
N ALA A 315 -1.52 5.95 -34.10
CA ALA A 315 -2.52 7.01 -34.26
C ALA A 315 -2.61 7.50 -35.71
N THR A 316 -1.48 7.60 -36.41
CA THR A 316 -1.43 7.96 -37.83
C THR A 316 -2.11 6.89 -38.70
N ILE A 317 -1.89 5.61 -38.40
CA ILE A 317 -2.57 4.49 -39.08
C ILE A 317 -4.08 4.60 -38.88
N ARG A 318 -4.55 4.74 -37.63
CA ARG A 318 -5.99 4.88 -37.31
C ARG A 318 -6.65 6.05 -38.03
N ALA A 319 -5.95 7.18 -38.17
CA ALA A 319 -6.47 8.34 -38.90
C ALA A 319 -6.57 8.09 -40.42
N ALA A 320 -5.79 7.16 -40.96
CA ALA A 320 -5.77 6.79 -42.38
C ALA A 320 -6.68 5.59 -42.71
N GLU A 321 -7.22 4.89 -41.70
CA GLU A 321 -8.12 3.76 -41.90
C GLU A 321 -9.44 4.22 -42.55
N PRO A 322 -9.91 3.56 -43.63
CA PRO A 322 -11.24 3.82 -44.16
C PRO A 322 -12.30 3.40 -43.14
N PRO A 323 -13.50 4.02 -43.16
CA PRO A 323 -14.59 3.62 -42.27
C PRO A 323 -14.91 2.14 -42.48
N ALA A 324 -15.05 1.41 -41.37
CA ALA A 324 -15.41 0.00 -41.40
C ALA A 324 -16.72 -0.19 -42.19
N SER A 325 -16.70 -1.11 -43.16
CA SER A 325 -17.86 -1.49 -43.98
C SER A 325 -18.87 -2.31 -43.20
#